data_AF-A0A935PJ69-F1
#
_entry.id   AF-A0A935PJ69-F1
#
_cell.length_a   1.000
_cell.length_b   1.000
_cell.length_c   1.000
_cell.angle_alpha   90.00
_cell.angle_beta   90.00
_cell.angle_gamma   90.00
#
_symmetry.space_group_name_H-M   'P 1'
#
loop_
_entity.id
_entity.type
_entity.pdbx_description
1 polymer ?
#
loop_
_entity_poly.entity_id
_entity_poly.type
_entity_poly.pdbx_seq_one_letter_code
_entity_poly.pdbx_strand_id
1 'polypeptide(L)'
;MIGKRYWIWIWYAILAIGVVGLLAAVDWGRQIKWRNLDEILRGIGTITVSIGMLFLLNGTGRGAGQTLLLASLIAFILAFAVGREPAQSPSRKDDAS
;
A
#
# COMPACT_ATOMS: atom_id res chain seq x y z
N MET A 1 30.39 3.36 1.09
CA MET A 1 29.59 2.11 1.01
C MET A 1 28.59 1.94 2.16
N ILE A 2 28.79 2.58 3.33
CA ILE A 2 27.86 2.50 4.48
C ILE A 2 26.43 2.98 4.14
N GLY A 3 26.29 4.06 3.37
CA GLY A 3 24.98 4.67 3.05
C GLY A 3 24.05 3.73 2.28
N LYS A 4 24.58 3.01 1.29
CA LYS A 4 23.80 2.01 0.52
C LYS A 4 23.23 0.92 1.44
N ARG A 5 24.04 0.42 2.39
CA ARG A 5 23.63 -0.65 3.29
C ARG A 5 22.57 -0.19 4.29
N TYR A 6 22.66 1.05 4.75
CA TYR A 6 21.64 1.67 5.59
C TYR A 6 20.29 1.78 4.88
N TRP A 7 20.29 2.22 3.62
CA TRP A 7 19.07 2.29 2.80
C TRP A 7 18.43 0.91 2.58
N ILE A 8 19.23 -0.14 2.36
CA ILE A 8 18.72 -1.51 2.23
C ILE A 8 17.97 -1.93 3.49
N TRP A 9 18.52 -1.67 4.68
CA TRP A 9 17.86 -1.99 5.94
C TRP A 9 16.55 -1.23 6.13
N ILE A 10 16.51 0.07 5.78
CA ILE A 10 15.28 0.86 5.81
C ILE A 10 14.21 0.23 4.92
N TRP A 11 14.55 -0.14 3.69
CA TRP A 11 13.58 -0.74 2.77
C TRP A 11 13.09 -2.11 3.24
N TYR A 12 13.92 -2.91 3.91
CA TYR A 12 13.47 -4.13 4.58
C TYR A 12 12.51 -3.85 5.75
N ALA A 13 12.76 -2.80 6.54
CA ALA A 13 11.86 -2.41 7.62
C ALA A 13 10.50 -1.94 7.08
N ILE A 14 10.48 -1.12 6.02
CA ILE A 14 9.26 -0.68 5.35
C ILE A 14 8.52 -1.88 4.75
N LEU A 15 9.24 -2.82 4.13
CA LEU A 15 8.66 -4.05 3.61
C LEU A 15 7.97 -4.86 4.71
N ALA A 16 8.63 -5.04 5.86
CA ALA A 16 8.04 -5.75 6.99
C ALA A 16 6.75 -5.08 7.49
N ILE A 17 6.76 -3.74 7.63
CA ILE A 17 5.57 -2.96 8.01
C ILE A 17 4.46 -3.12 6.96
N GLY A 18 4.80 -3.05 5.67
CA GLY A 18 3.84 -3.23 4.57
C GLY A 18 3.19 -4.61 4.56
N VAL A 19 3.96 -5.67 4.83
CA VAL A 19 3.44 -7.04 4.95
C VAL A 19 2.49 -7.17 6.14
N VAL A 20 2.89 -6.68 7.32
CA VAL A 20 2.04 -6.73 8.51
C VAL A 20 0.76 -5.93 8.31
N GLY A 21 0.86 -4.72 7.76
CA GLY A 21 -0.29 -3.88 7.43
C GLY A 21 -1.24 -4.52 6.42
N LEU A 22 -0.69 -5.15 5.37
CA LEU A 22 -1.51 -5.85 4.38
C LEU A 22 -2.24 -7.05 4.99
N LEU A 23 -1.57 -7.85 5.82
CA LEU A 23 -2.21 -8.99 6.49
C LEU A 23 -3.36 -8.54 7.39
N ALA A 24 -3.15 -7.49 8.19
CA ALA A 24 -4.19 -6.90 9.03
C ALA A 24 -5.36 -6.34 8.19
N ALA A 25 -5.05 -5.64 7.08
CA ALA A 25 -6.07 -5.08 6.19
C ALA A 25 -6.88 -6.17 5.49
N VAL A 26 -6.27 -7.28 5.08
CA VAL A 26 -6.96 -8.43 4.49
C VAL A 26 -7.86 -9.12 5.51
N ASP A 27 -7.36 -9.37 6.72
CA ASP A 27 -8.14 -9.99 7.79
C ASP A 27 -9.39 -9.14 8.13
N TRP A 28 -9.18 -7.84 8.33
CA TRP A 28 -10.26 -6.88 8.56
C TRP A 28 -11.22 -6.78 7.35
N GLY A 29 -10.67 -6.78 6.13
CA GLY A 29 -11.45 -6.68 4.90
C GLY A 29 -12.43 -7.83 4.71
N ARG A 30 -12.06 -9.05 5.14
CA ARG A 30 -12.99 -10.19 5.16
C ARG A 30 -14.18 -9.95 6.09
N GLN A 31 -13.97 -9.26 7.21
CA GLN A 31 -15.03 -8.98 8.18
C GLN A 31 -15.98 -7.88 7.70
N ILE A 32 -15.47 -6.86 7.00
CA ILE A 32 -16.26 -5.69 6.58
C ILE A 32 -16.69 -5.71 5.09
N LYS A 33 -16.67 -6.87 4.43
CA LYS A 33 -16.99 -7.04 2.99
C LYS A 33 -16.13 -6.15 2.07
N TRP A 34 -14.82 -6.10 2.32
CA TRP A 34 -13.83 -5.40 1.48
C TRP A 34 -14.08 -3.89 1.33
N ARG A 35 -14.70 -3.25 2.32
CA ARG A 35 -14.87 -1.78 2.34
C ARG A 35 -13.57 -1.00 2.57
N ASN A 36 -12.47 -1.67 2.92
CA ASN A 36 -11.13 -1.10 3.12
C ASN A 36 -10.18 -1.45 1.96
N LEU A 37 -10.70 -1.51 0.73
CA LEU A 37 -9.88 -1.81 -0.45
C LEU A 37 -8.73 -0.81 -0.62
N ASP A 38 -8.92 0.45 -0.24
CA ASP A 38 -7.88 1.47 -0.26
C ASP A 38 -6.68 1.09 0.62
N GLU A 39 -6.91 0.55 1.82
CA GLU A 39 -5.86 0.10 2.73
C GLU A 39 -5.11 -1.13 2.18
N ILE A 40 -5.85 -2.05 1.56
CA ILE A 40 -5.26 -3.24 0.93
C ILE A 40 -4.37 -2.84 -0.25
N LEU A 41 -4.85 -1.91 -1.11
CA LEU A 41 -4.05 -1.40 -2.22
C LEU A 41 -2.82 -0.61 -1.73
N ARG A 42 -2.92 0.14 -0.63
CA ARG A 42 -1.77 0.80 0.02
C ARG A 42 -0.74 -0.21 0.51
N GLY A 43 -1.19 -1.32 1.12
CA GLY A 43 -0.32 -2.41 1.54
C GLY A 43 0.44 -3.04 0.37
N ILE A 44 -0.28 -3.37 -0.72
CA ILE A 44 0.31 -3.92 -1.95
C ILE A 44 1.31 -2.94 -2.57
N GLY A 45 0.95 -1.65 -2.65
CA GLY A 45 1.84 -0.60 -3.15
C GLY A 45 3.13 -0.47 -2.34
N THR A 46 3.02 -0.50 -1.00
CA THR A 46 4.15 -0.43 -0.07
C THR A 46 5.11 -1.62 -0.21
N ILE A 47 4.58 -2.84 -0.36
CA ILE A 47 5.39 -4.04 -0.59
C ILE A 47 6.10 -3.93 -1.95
N THR A 48 5.35 -3.59 -3.00
CA THR A 48 5.86 -3.52 -4.37
C THR A 48 6.96 -2.46 -4.51
N VAL A 49 6.77 -1.26 -3.95
CA VAL A 49 7.79 -0.19 -3.99
C VAL A 49 9.04 -0.60 -3.22
N SER A 50 8.88 -1.28 -2.08
CA SER A 50 10.00 -1.71 -1.25
C SER A 50 10.86 -2.76 -1.96
N ILE A 51 10.23 -3.74 -2.62
CA ILE A 51 10.94 -4.74 -3.43
C ILE A 51 11.64 -4.05 -4.62
N GLY A 52 10.96 -3.13 -5.30
CA GLY A 52 11.55 -2.39 -6.42
C GLY A 52 12.80 -1.61 -6.01
N MET A 53 12.75 -0.94 -4.86
CA MET A 53 13.90 -0.21 -4.32
C MET A 53 15.03 -1.14 -3.89
N LEU A 54 14.73 -2.28 -3.28
CA LEU A 54 15.75 -3.29 -2.94
C LEU A 54 16.45 -3.84 -4.19
N PHE A 55 15.73 -4.05 -5.29
CA PHE A 55 16.32 -4.48 -6.56
C PHE A 55 17.27 -3.42 -7.14
N LEU A 56 16.82 -2.17 -7.20
CA LEU A 56 17.65 -1.06 -7.68
C LEU A 56 18.90 -0.86 -6.82
N LEU A 57 18.76 -0.92 -5.49
CA LEU A 57 19.88 -0.79 -4.57
C LEU A 57 20.85 -1.95 -4.71
N ASN A 58 20.39 -3.20 -4.80
CA ASN A 58 21.27 -4.36 -4.97
C ASN A 58 21.91 -4.43 -6.36
N GLY A 59 21.42 -3.63 -7.33
CA GLY A 59 21.91 -3.64 -8.71
C GLY A 59 21.41 -4.85 -9.49
N THR A 60 20.45 -5.59 -8.95
CA THR A 60 19.86 -6.80 -9.53
C THR A 60 18.58 -6.41 -10.27
N GLY A 61 18.44 -6.83 -11.54
CA GLY A 61 17.19 -6.65 -12.27
C GLY A 61 16.76 -5.19 -12.46
N ARG A 62 17.64 -4.33 -13.00
CA ARG A 62 17.37 -2.88 -13.21
C ARG A 62 15.99 -2.59 -13.84
N GLY A 63 15.61 -3.36 -14.87
CA GLY A 63 14.29 -3.22 -15.51
C GLY A 63 13.14 -3.63 -14.58
N ALA A 64 13.27 -4.77 -13.90
CA ALA A 64 12.26 -5.26 -12.96
C ALA A 64 12.02 -4.27 -11.80
N GLY A 65 13.09 -3.67 -11.26
CA GLY A 65 12.98 -2.65 -10.22
C GLY A 65 12.14 -1.44 -10.68
N GLN A 66 12.39 -0.91 -11.88
CA GLN A 66 11.61 0.19 -12.44
C GLN A 66 10.15 -0.18 -12.69
N THR A 67 9.88 -1.37 -13.23
CA THR A 67 8.51 -1.86 -13.44
C THR A 67 7.75 -1.99 -12.13
N LEU A 68 8.40 -2.49 -11.07
CA LEU A 68 7.81 -2.55 -9.72
C LEU A 68 7.49 -1.16 -9.18
N LEU A 69 8.37 -0.18 -9.39
CA LEU A 69 8.08 1.20 -8.99
C LEU A 69 6.86 1.76 -9.73
N LEU A 70 6.75 1.54 -11.04
CA LEU A 70 5.57 1.97 -11.82
C LEU A 70 4.29 1.28 -11.35
N ALA A 71 4.33 -0.03 -11.12
CA ALA A 71 3.20 -0.79 -10.59
C ALA A 71 2.78 -0.29 -9.20
N SER A 72 3.75 0.03 -8.33
CA SER A 72 3.46 0.60 -7.01
C SER A 72 2.78 1.96 -7.10
N LEU A 73 3.19 2.80 -8.04
CA LEU A 73 2.57 4.10 -8.28
C LEU A 73 1.11 3.95 -8.70
N ILE A 74 0.83 3.04 -9.64
CA ILE A 74 -0.54 2.73 -10.07
C ILE A 74 -1.38 2.24 -8.88
N ALA A 75 -0.83 1.36 -8.04
CA ALA A 75 -1.53 0.87 -6.85
C ALA A 75 -1.88 2.01 -5.87
N PHE A 76 -0.98 2.96 -5.64
CA PHE A 76 -1.25 4.13 -4.78
C PHE A 76 -2.30 5.07 -5.38
N ILE A 77 -2.28 5.29 -6.70
CA ILE A 77 -3.29 6.09 -7.38
C ILE A 77 -4.67 5.44 -7.24
N LEU A 78 -4.75 4.12 -7.47
CA LEU A 78 -5.99 3.37 -7.30
C LEU A 78 -6.47 3.36 -5.85
N ALA A 79 -5.56 3.16 -4.89
CA ALA A 79 -5.90 3.24 -3.46
C ALA A 79 -6.51 4.60 -3.11
N PHE A 80 -5.92 5.67 -3.62
CA PHE A 80 -6.40 7.02 -3.40
C PHE A 80 -7.76 7.26 -4.09
N ALA A 81 -7.98 6.72 -5.28
CA ALA A 81 -9.26 6.84 -5.99
C ALA A 81 -10.38 6.09 -5.27
N VAL A 82 -10.12 4.87 -4.79
CA VAL A 82 -11.10 4.03 -4.07
C VAL A 82 -11.42 4.60 -2.69
N GLY A 83 -10.42 5.12 -1.96
CA GLY A 83 -10.62 5.70 -0.64
C GLY A 83 -11.37 7.04 -0.63
N ARG A 84 -11.70 7.60 -1.81
CA ARG A 84 -12.48 8.84 -1.93
C ARG A 84 -14.00 8.62 -1.86
N GLU A 85 -14.50 7.39 -1.88
CA GLU A 85 -15.94 7.16 -1.70
C GLU A 85 -16.35 7.56 -0.28
N PRO A 86 -17.13 8.64 -0.11
CA PRO A 86 -17.54 9.08 1.21
C PRO A 86 -18.48 8.02 1.77
N ALA A 87 -18.25 7.59 3.02
CA ALA A 87 -19.29 6.95 3.80
C ALA A 87 -20.54 7.83 3.70
N GLN A 88 -21.59 7.34 3.04
CA GLN A 88 -22.86 8.04 2.94
C GLN A 88 -23.27 8.49 4.35
N SER A 89 -23.26 9.80 4.56
CA SER A 89 -23.77 10.41 5.79
C SER A 89 -25.17 9.84 6.05
N PRO A 90 -25.48 9.40 7.29
CA PRO A 90 -26.84 8.95 7.59
C PRO A 90 -27.77 10.11 7.25
N SER A 91 -28.69 9.85 6.32
CA SER A 91 -29.74 10.80 5.95
C SER A 91 -30.49 11.15 7.23
N ARG A 92 -30.24 12.35 7.76
CA ARG A 92 -30.99 12.99 8.83
C ARG A 92 -32.46 13.05 8.38
N LYS A 93 -33.23 12.03 8.76
CA LYS A 93 -34.68 11.92 8.56
C LYS A 93 -35.41 11.84 9.90
N ASP A 94 -34.88 12.48 10.95
CA ASP A 94 -35.44 12.42 12.29
C ASP A 94 -35.80 13.81 12.88
N ASP A 95 -36.03 14.84 12.05
CA ASP A 95 -36.50 16.15 12.52
C ASP A 95 -37.81 16.58 11.83
N ALA A 96 -38.73 15.64 11.68
CA ALA A 96 -40.13 15.92 11.36
C ALA A 96 -41.01 15.18 12.39
N SER A 97 -41.14 15.75 13.58
CA SER A 97 -42.16 15.40 14.58
C SER A 97 -42.50 16.62 15.41
#